data_AF-A0A936W9G0-F1
#
_entry.id   AF-A0A936W9G0-F1
#
_cell.length_a   1.000
_cell.length_b   1.000
_cell.length_c   1.000
_cell.angle_alpha   90.00
_cell.angle_beta   90.00
_cell.angle_gamma   90.00
#
_symmetry.space_group_name_H-M   'P 1'
#
loop_
_entity.id
_entity.type
_entity.pdbx_description
1 polymer ?
#
loop_
_entity_poly.entity_id
_entity_poly.type
_entity_poly.pdbx_seq_one_letter_code
_entity_poly.pdbx_strand_id
1 'polypeptide(L)'
;MRASPMPTEQDDDKGQLYWLVYNVRKGIARRVGSWIKRKPVVALIVFLVALYSLFVMRAMYQPLVLGFRKYFFWVIMALLVVVLVRKVFRRSAAWKKVMGSLVSLLLLIAVAWFLPLVVHYGSQYVYYNELNKVSVDQLPVTGHERIQPISSIHTLTDQEALSETEDATVPRFVRNSEGEYVYTTAIGPSKAYKVQQFSKDMYEVIHIPGQLPSPNFSSGYRTKVDFEVGEFLLLSKNTHTAVVKRFDPWQFCTMEPSDPIYMQNDKGEWVQVVGLTKWVGLIFPRPVFGGVMVIEQRKPSDSFAERLFLGKGTFIPADRITEHAYLRGQDVMPREVTRYIAESFRFRRGFMAPMPGYHEGDIRVPKLPEGQDPQPFVVYAVLSDTVGRLYNYFGLEPHEETKKGLSVSLFIPGDGMRGIYVIDHTTSGTAYLGSSAVSAKIIESRKEYDWSRSYPAETRPFIREVGGRVRLFWLSTIVTRAGDGHGRSIGGSLPEITITDAVHGNVIWIPKELAGSPDRWVEVIEKEMESFWKHEP
;
A
#
# COMPACT_ATOMS: atom_id res chain seq x y z
N MET A 1 -37.34 -10.64 -53.21
CA MET A 1 -38.03 -10.43 -51.90
C MET A 1 -38.33 -11.79 -51.30
N ARG A 2 -37.64 -12.20 -50.23
CA ARG A 2 -37.97 -13.43 -49.48
C ARG A 2 -38.77 -13.02 -48.25
N ALA A 3 -39.99 -13.54 -48.15
CA ALA A 3 -40.92 -13.28 -47.07
C ALA A 3 -40.29 -13.62 -45.71
N SER A 4 -40.36 -12.65 -44.78
CA SER A 4 -40.10 -12.90 -43.36
C SER A 4 -41.16 -13.88 -42.84
N PRO A 5 -40.80 -14.90 -42.06
CA PRO A 5 -41.79 -15.77 -41.45
C PRO A 5 -42.62 -14.95 -40.45
N MET A 6 -43.94 -15.10 -40.48
CA MET A 6 -44.84 -14.48 -39.51
C MET A 6 -44.52 -14.98 -38.10
N PRO A 7 -44.54 -14.10 -37.08
CA PRO A 7 -44.33 -14.50 -35.70
C PRO A 7 -45.49 -15.40 -35.26
N THR A 8 -45.17 -16.53 -34.65
CA THR A 8 -46.15 -17.41 -34.00
C THR A 8 -46.50 -16.83 -32.63
N GLU A 9 -47.73 -17.11 -32.16
CA GLU A 9 -48.42 -16.61 -30.96
C GLU A 9 -47.65 -16.72 -29.62
N GLN A 10 -46.45 -17.31 -29.64
CA GLN A 10 -45.53 -17.46 -28.51
C GLN A 10 -44.46 -16.33 -28.41
N ASP A 11 -44.38 -15.43 -29.39
CA ASP A 11 -43.39 -14.35 -29.46
C ASP A 11 -43.87 -12.99 -28.90
N ASP A 12 -45.15 -12.85 -28.55
CA ASP A 12 -45.77 -11.60 -28.09
C ASP A 12 -45.42 -11.18 -26.65
N ASP A 13 -44.79 -12.06 -25.86
CA ASP A 13 -44.40 -11.77 -24.47
C ASP A 13 -42.95 -11.20 -24.37
N LYS A 14 -42.32 -10.83 -25.51
CA LYS A 14 -40.92 -10.38 -25.58
C LYS A 14 -40.81 -8.89 -25.91
N GLY A 15 -40.42 -8.09 -24.92
CA GLY A 15 -40.32 -6.62 -25.04
C GLY A 15 -39.34 -6.11 -26.09
N GLN A 16 -39.51 -4.85 -26.53
CA GLN A 16 -38.74 -4.22 -27.62
C GLN A 16 -37.20 -4.28 -27.42
N LEU A 17 -36.73 -4.23 -26.16
CA LEU A 17 -35.31 -4.37 -25.83
C LEU A 17 -34.76 -5.78 -26.13
N TYR A 18 -35.59 -6.83 -25.96
CA TYR A 18 -35.25 -8.18 -26.37
C TYR A 18 -35.07 -8.25 -27.88
N TRP A 19 -35.98 -7.65 -28.66
CA TRP A 19 -35.89 -7.64 -30.12
C TRP A 19 -34.71 -6.82 -30.63
N LEU A 20 -34.35 -5.71 -29.96
CA LEU A 20 -33.17 -4.92 -30.30
C LEU A 20 -31.88 -5.71 -30.03
N VAL A 21 -31.71 -6.29 -28.84
CA VAL A 21 -30.55 -7.14 -28.51
C VAL A 21 -30.50 -8.39 -29.39
N TYR A 22 -31.64 -9.03 -29.66
CA TYR A 22 -31.76 -10.19 -30.53
C TYR A 22 -31.39 -9.86 -31.98
N ASN A 23 -31.87 -8.74 -32.52
CA ASN A 23 -31.57 -8.31 -33.89
C ASN A 23 -30.12 -7.85 -34.04
N VAL A 24 -29.56 -7.16 -33.04
CA VAL A 24 -28.14 -6.81 -33.02
C VAL A 24 -27.27 -8.07 -32.92
N ARG A 25 -27.57 -8.98 -31.98
CA ARG A 25 -26.85 -10.25 -31.81
C ARG A 25 -26.96 -11.13 -33.05
N LYS A 26 -28.16 -11.28 -33.63
CA LYS A 26 -28.41 -12.10 -34.81
C LYS A 26 -27.86 -11.44 -36.08
N GLY A 27 -27.84 -10.11 -36.15
CA GLY A 27 -27.21 -9.35 -37.22
C GLY A 27 -25.69 -9.48 -37.22
N ILE A 28 -25.06 -9.30 -36.05
CA ILE A 28 -23.62 -9.53 -35.85
C ILE A 28 -23.30 -11.00 -36.10
N ALA A 29 -24.03 -11.94 -35.51
CA ALA A 29 -23.79 -13.38 -35.70
C ALA A 29 -23.97 -13.82 -37.16
N ARG A 30 -24.93 -13.26 -37.91
CA ARG A 30 -25.07 -13.54 -39.35
C ARG A 30 -23.97 -12.90 -40.17
N ARG A 31 -23.54 -11.67 -39.88
CA ARG A 31 -22.45 -10.98 -40.59
C ARG A 31 -21.10 -11.66 -40.32
N VAL A 32 -20.78 -11.91 -39.05
CA VAL A 32 -19.59 -12.65 -38.63
C VAL A 32 -19.64 -14.09 -39.15
N GLY A 33 -20.76 -14.79 -38.97
CA GLY A 33 -20.92 -16.17 -39.45
C GLY A 33 -20.86 -16.32 -40.97
N SER A 34 -21.42 -15.38 -41.73
CA SER A 34 -21.29 -15.38 -43.20
C SER A 34 -19.90 -15.01 -43.67
N TRP A 35 -19.20 -14.12 -42.95
CA TRP A 35 -17.81 -13.77 -43.23
C TRP A 35 -16.84 -14.94 -42.93
N ILE A 36 -17.02 -15.62 -41.79
CA ILE A 36 -16.27 -16.84 -41.42
C ILE A 36 -16.46 -17.92 -42.49
N LYS A 37 -17.69 -18.13 -42.97
CA LYS A 37 -17.98 -19.12 -44.02
C LYS A 37 -17.38 -18.73 -45.39
N ARG A 38 -17.26 -17.44 -45.70
CA ARG A 38 -16.70 -16.94 -46.97
C ARG A 38 -15.17 -16.92 -46.97
N LYS A 39 -14.53 -16.70 -45.83
CA LYS A 39 -13.07 -16.61 -45.68
C LYS A 39 -12.60 -17.32 -44.40
N PRO A 40 -12.67 -18.67 -44.35
CA PRO A 40 -12.38 -19.43 -43.13
C PRO A 40 -10.94 -19.26 -42.65
N VAL A 41 -9.98 -19.21 -43.58
CA VAL A 41 -8.55 -19.02 -43.25
C VAL A 41 -8.30 -17.65 -42.63
N VAL A 42 -8.87 -16.58 -43.19
CA VAL A 42 -8.71 -15.21 -42.64
C VAL A 42 -9.38 -15.11 -41.28
N ALA A 43 -10.55 -15.72 -41.09
CA ALA A 43 -11.21 -15.76 -39.81
C ALA A 43 -10.39 -16.49 -38.74
N LEU A 44 -9.75 -17.61 -39.10
CA LEU A 44 -8.84 -18.33 -38.21
C LEU A 44 -7.63 -17.47 -37.83
N ILE A 45 -7.00 -16.80 -38.80
CA ILE A 45 -5.86 -15.89 -38.53
C ILE A 45 -6.29 -14.76 -37.60
N VAL A 46 -7.42 -14.09 -37.87
CA VAL A 46 -7.93 -13.00 -37.01
C VAL A 46 -8.24 -13.52 -35.60
N PHE A 47 -8.81 -14.71 -35.47
CA PHE A 47 -9.06 -15.34 -34.18
C PHE A 47 -7.76 -15.64 -33.42
N LEU A 48 -6.75 -16.21 -34.09
CA LEU A 48 -5.44 -16.48 -33.49
C LEU A 48 -4.73 -15.19 -33.07
N VAL A 49 -4.78 -14.14 -33.90
CA VAL A 49 -4.23 -12.81 -33.58
C VAL A 49 -4.96 -12.19 -32.38
N ALA A 50 -6.29 -12.31 -32.31
CA ALA A 50 -7.07 -11.81 -31.18
C ALA A 50 -6.73 -12.57 -29.89
N LEU A 51 -6.63 -13.91 -29.94
CA LEU A 51 -6.24 -14.74 -28.80
C LEU A 51 -4.81 -14.42 -28.34
N TYR A 52 -3.90 -14.25 -29.29
CA TYR A 52 -2.52 -13.84 -29.04
C TYR A 52 -2.45 -12.46 -28.37
N SER A 53 -3.19 -11.48 -28.90
CA SER A 53 -3.27 -10.14 -28.32
C SER A 53 -3.83 -10.18 -26.90
N LEU A 54 -4.88 -10.95 -26.66
CA LEU A 54 -5.47 -11.15 -25.33
C LEU A 54 -4.48 -11.83 -24.37
N PHE A 55 -3.66 -12.77 -24.84
CA PHE A 55 -2.64 -13.39 -24.01
C PHE A 55 -1.50 -12.42 -23.65
N VAL A 56 -1.00 -11.64 -24.62
CA VAL A 56 0.11 -10.69 -24.41
C VAL A 56 -0.33 -9.50 -23.56
N MET A 57 -1.58 -9.06 -23.70
CA MET A 57 -2.16 -7.92 -22.98
C MET A 57 -2.82 -8.31 -21.65
N ARG A 58 -2.59 -9.54 -21.17
CA ARG A 58 -3.21 -10.03 -19.92
C ARG A 58 -2.95 -9.19 -18.68
N ALA A 59 -1.79 -8.55 -18.61
CA ALA A 59 -1.49 -7.62 -17.53
C ALA A 59 -2.43 -6.40 -17.49
N MET A 60 -2.94 -5.96 -18.64
CA MET A 60 -3.78 -4.75 -18.73
C MET A 60 -5.23 -5.00 -18.24
N TYR A 61 -5.76 -6.21 -18.42
CA TYR A 61 -7.11 -6.56 -17.94
C TYR A 61 -7.13 -7.34 -16.64
N GLN A 62 -5.97 -7.70 -16.07
CA GLN A 62 -5.89 -8.38 -14.78
C GLN A 62 -6.62 -7.62 -13.64
N PRO A 63 -6.55 -6.28 -13.53
CA PRO A 63 -7.33 -5.54 -12.53
C PRO A 63 -8.84 -5.77 -12.65
N LEU A 64 -9.38 -5.94 -13.87
CA LEU A 64 -10.79 -6.26 -14.08
C LEU A 64 -11.13 -7.67 -13.57
N VAL A 65 -10.21 -8.63 -13.77
CA VAL A 65 -10.36 -10.01 -13.29
C VAL A 65 -10.33 -10.05 -11.76
N LEU A 66 -9.44 -9.29 -11.13
CA LEU A 66 -9.43 -9.11 -9.67
C LEU A 66 -10.71 -8.47 -9.17
N GLY A 67 -11.19 -7.40 -9.82
CA GLY A 67 -12.46 -6.75 -9.48
C GLY A 67 -13.63 -7.72 -9.52
N PHE A 68 -13.71 -8.55 -10.57
CA PHE A 68 -14.72 -9.60 -10.66
C PHE A 68 -14.56 -10.63 -9.54
N ARG A 69 -13.33 -11.07 -9.23
CA ARG A 69 -13.08 -12.03 -8.13
C ARG A 69 -13.48 -11.49 -6.76
N LYS A 70 -13.23 -10.21 -6.48
CA LYS A 70 -13.59 -9.54 -5.23
C LYS A 70 -15.11 -9.56 -5.03
N TYR A 71 -15.89 -9.23 -6.06
CA TYR A 71 -17.36 -9.09 -5.94
C TYR A 71 -18.17 -10.28 -6.49
N PHE A 72 -17.51 -11.37 -6.90
CA PHE A 72 -18.13 -12.51 -7.59
C PHE A 72 -19.38 -13.05 -6.88
N PHE A 73 -19.26 -13.31 -5.57
CA PHE A 73 -20.35 -13.83 -4.76
C PHE A 73 -21.58 -12.91 -4.78
N TRP A 74 -21.34 -11.61 -4.59
CA TRP A 74 -22.39 -10.61 -4.53
C TRP A 74 -23.05 -10.33 -5.88
N VAL A 75 -22.28 -10.39 -6.97
CA VAL A 75 -22.82 -10.31 -8.33
C VAL A 75 -23.76 -11.48 -8.61
N ILE A 76 -23.37 -12.70 -8.23
CA ILE A 76 -24.23 -13.88 -8.35
C ILE A 76 -25.48 -13.73 -7.48
N MET A 77 -25.33 -13.29 -6.24
CA MET A 77 -26.46 -13.12 -5.33
C MET A 77 -27.44 -12.05 -5.84
N ALA A 78 -26.95 -10.92 -6.34
CA ALA A 78 -27.77 -9.88 -6.96
C ALA A 78 -28.54 -10.43 -8.17
N LEU A 79 -27.88 -11.22 -9.03
CA LEU A 79 -28.52 -11.84 -10.18
C LEU A 79 -29.58 -12.87 -9.75
N LEU A 80 -29.32 -13.64 -8.71
CA LEU A 80 -30.27 -14.59 -8.13
C LEU A 80 -31.52 -13.88 -7.58
N VAL A 81 -31.34 -12.77 -6.86
CA VAL A 81 -32.45 -11.95 -6.37
C VAL A 81 -33.28 -11.39 -7.53
N VAL A 82 -32.65 -10.87 -8.59
CA VAL A 82 -33.36 -10.40 -9.80
C VAL A 82 -34.16 -11.53 -10.45
N VAL A 83 -33.60 -12.74 -10.54
CA VAL A 83 -34.30 -13.92 -11.09
C VAL A 83 -35.51 -14.28 -10.22
N LEU A 84 -35.38 -14.26 -8.89
CA LEU A 84 -36.48 -14.54 -7.97
C LEU A 84 -37.60 -13.49 -8.08
N VAL A 85 -37.25 -12.20 -8.07
CA VAL A 85 -38.21 -11.09 -8.24
C VAL A 85 -38.94 -11.26 -9.58
N ARG A 86 -38.22 -11.49 -10.68
CA ARG A 86 -38.86 -11.73 -11.99
C ARG A 86 -39.77 -12.96 -11.99
N LYS A 87 -39.39 -14.05 -11.33
CA LYS A 87 -40.20 -15.27 -11.24
C LYS A 87 -41.53 -15.00 -10.52
N VAL A 88 -41.52 -14.20 -9.45
CA VAL A 88 -42.72 -13.79 -8.70
C VAL A 88 -43.63 -12.90 -9.56
N PHE A 89 -43.08 -11.90 -10.25
CA PHE A 89 -43.87 -10.97 -11.07
C PHE A 89 -44.30 -11.53 -12.44
N ARG A 90 -43.78 -12.69 -12.88
CA ARG A 90 -44.11 -13.31 -14.18
C ARG A 90 -45.59 -13.63 -14.36
N ARG A 91 -46.30 -13.98 -13.28
CA ARG A 91 -47.74 -14.32 -13.29
C ARG A 91 -48.66 -13.12 -13.04
N SER A 92 -48.12 -11.91 -13.00
CA SER A 92 -48.87 -10.69 -12.67
C SER A 92 -49.29 -9.91 -13.93
N ALA A 93 -50.29 -9.03 -13.79
CA ALA A 93 -50.73 -8.13 -14.85
C ALA A 93 -49.59 -7.28 -15.44
N ALA A 94 -49.71 -6.81 -16.69
CA ALA A 94 -48.64 -6.13 -17.43
C ALA A 94 -48.01 -4.94 -16.67
N TRP A 95 -48.83 -4.10 -16.01
CA TRP A 95 -48.34 -3.00 -15.16
C TRP A 95 -47.46 -3.48 -14.00
N LYS A 96 -47.83 -4.60 -13.36
CA LYS A 96 -47.03 -5.22 -12.28
C LYS A 96 -45.73 -5.84 -12.80
N LYS A 97 -45.67 -6.30 -14.06
CA LYS A 97 -44.43 -6.76 -14.72
C LYS A 97 -43.45 -5.59 -14.93
N VAL A 98 -43.96 -4.43 -15.37
CA VAL A 98 -43.15 -3.20 -15.54
C VAL A 98 -42.65 -2.69 -14.20
N MET A 99 -43.54 -2.62 -13.20
CA MET A 99 -43.18 -2.20 -11.84
C MET A 99 -42.15 -3.13 -11.20
N GLY A 100 -42.29 -4.46 -11.34
CA GLY A 100 -41.30 -5.42 -10.86
C GLY A 100 -39.92 -5.27 -11.53
N SER A 101 -39.89 -4.86 -12.81
CA SER A 101 -38.64 -4.58 -13.52
C SER A 101 -37.98 -3.29 -13.04
N LEU A 102 -38.77 -2.25 -12.78
CA LEU A 102 -38.29 -0.99 -12.20
C LEU A 102 -37.73 -1.20 -10.79
N VAL A 103 -38.46 -1.93 -9.93
CA VAL A 103 -38.00 -2.29 -8.58
C VAL A 103 -36.72 -3.12 -8.63
N SER A 104 -36.61 -4.08 -9.56
CA SER A 104 -35.38 -4.87 -9.73
C SER A 104 -34.19 -3.99 -10.14
N LEU A 105 -34.42 -3.00 -11.03
CA LEU A 105 -33.38 -2.08 -11.47
C LEU A 105 -32.93 -1.16 -10.33
N LEU A 106 -33.89 -0.57 -9.60
CA LEU A 106 -33.59 0.26 -8.43
C LEU A 106 -32.85 -0.53 -7.35
N LEU A 107 -33.24 -1.78 -7.12
CA LEU A 107 -32.54 -2.67 -6.20
C LEU A 107 -31.11 -2.96 -6.65
N LEU A 108 -30.88 -3.22 -7.94
CA LEU A 108 -29.52 -3.41 -8.46
C LEU A 108 -28.66 -2.17 -8.31
N ILE A 109 -29.21 -0.98 -8.54
CA ILE A 109 -28.50 0.30 -8.36
C ILE A 109 -28.15 0.49 -6.88
N ALA A 110 -29.11 0.30 -5.97
CA ALA A 110 -28.89 0.41 -4.54
C ALA A 110 -27.85 -0.60 -4.05
N VAL A 111 -27.96 -1.86 -4.46
CA VAL A 111 -26.97 -2.90 -4.15
C VAL A 111 -25.60 -2.51 -4.69
N ALA A 112 -25.48 -2.13 -5.97
CA ALA A 112 -24.19 -1.74 -6.54
C ALA A 112 -23.55 -0.54 -5.81
N TRP A 113 -24.36 0.41 -5.33
CA TRP A 113 -23.89 1.59 -4.60
C TRP A 113 -23.40 1.25 -3.18
N PHE A 114 -24.17 0.48 -2.41
CA PHE A 114 -23.85 0.16 -1.02
C PHE A 114 -22.94 -1.07 -0.85
N LEU A 115 -22.86 -1.93 -1.86
CA LEU A 115 -22.14 -3.20 -1.78
C LEU A 115 -20.65 -3.03 -1.41
N PRO A 116 -19.86 -2.14 -2.04
CA PRO A 116 -18.47 -1.97 -1.65
C PRO A 116 -18.30 -1.59 -0.18
N LEU A 117 -19.17 -0.72 0.35
CA LEU A 117 -19.15 -0.29 1.74
C LEU A 117 -19.46 -1.44 2.70
N VAL A 118 -20.52 -2.21 2.43
CA VAL A 118 -20.93 -3.36 3.27
C VAL A 118 -19.87 -4.45 3.24
N VAL A 119 -19.31 -4.74 2.06
CA VAL A 119 -18.23 -5.71 1.91
C VAL A 119 -16.98 -5.26 2.65
N HIS A 120 -16.59 -4.00 2.52
CA HIS A 120 -15.43 -3.45 3.22
C HIS A 120 -15.61 -3.51 4.75
N TYR A 121 -16.78 -3.11 5.26
CA TYR A 121 -17.10 -3.16 6.68
C TYR A 121 -17.07 -4.60 7.24
N GLY A 122 -17.77 -5.53 6.57
CA GLY A 122 -17.80 -6.93 7.00
C GLY A 122 -16.44 -7.62 6.88
N SER A 123 -15.66 -7.29 5.84
CA SER A 123 -14.31 -7.84 5.66
C SER A 123 -13.33 -7.34 6.72
N GLN A 124 -13.39 -6.07 7.12
CA GLN A 124 -12.56 -5.56 8.22
C GLN A 124 -12.91 -6.23 9.56
N TYR A 125 -14.19 -6.44 9.86
CA TYR A 125 -14.61 -7.15 11.07
C TYR A 125 -14.14 -8.61 11.10
N VAL A 126 -14.35 -9.35 9.99
CA VAL A 126 -13.87 -10.73 9.86
C VAL A 126 -12.36 -10.76 10.03
N TYR A 127 -11.65 -9.83 9.38
CA TYR A 127 -10.20 -9.80 9.46
C TYR A 127 -9.73 -9.55 10.89
N TYR A 128 -10.27 -8.52 11.56
CA TYR A 128 -9.96 -8.20 12.95
C TYR A 128 -10.06 -9.41 13.88
N ASN A 129 -11.08 -10.26 13.69
CA ASN A 129 -11.28 -11.46 14.51
C ASN A 129 -10.28 -12.59 14.20
N GLU A 130 -9.79 -12.68 12.97
CA GLU A 130 -8.80 -13.68 12.56
C GLU A 130 -7.35 -13.27 12.86
N LEU A 131 -7.09 -11.99 13.08
CA LEU A 131 -5.74 -11.49 13.37
C LEU A 131 -5.15 -12.14 14.62
N ASN A 132 -3.91 -12.62 14.51
CA ASN A 132 -3.11 -13.02 15.66
C ASN A 132 -2.63 -11.76 16.40
N LYS A 133 -3.41 -11.30 17.37
CA LYS A 133 -3.14 -10.11 18.19
C LYS A 133 -2.33 -10.53 19.42
N VAL A 134 -1.15 -9.96 19.58
CA VAL A 134 -0.27 -10.20 20.73
C VAL A 134 -0.25 -8.92 21.56
N SER A 135 -0.90 -8.96 22.72
CA SER A 135 -0.83 -7.84 23.66
C SER A 135 0.56 -7.80 24.28
N VAL A 136 1.18 -6.61 24.29
CA VAL A 136 2.50 -6.40 24.90
C VAL A 136 2.35 -5.41 26.04
N ASP A 137 2.79 -5.81 27.24
CA ASP A 137 2.66 -5.00 28.45
C ASP A 137 3.73 -3.91 28.56
N GLN A 138 4.87 -4.09 27.86
CA GLN A 138 5.98 -3.16 27.86
C GLN A 138 6.20 -2.56 26.46
N LEU A 139 6.53 -1.27 26.43
CA LEU A 139 6.91 -0.58 25.19
C LEU A 139 8.20 -1.17 24.61
N PRO A 140 8.27 -1.45 23.31
CA PRO A 140 9.50 -1.94 22.69
C PRO A 140 10.50 -0.82 22.45
N VAL A 141 11.77 -1.10 22.69
CA VAL A 141 12.84 -0.14 22.40
C VAL A 141 13.05 -0.06 20.89
N THR A 142 13.02 1.17 20.34
CA THR A 142 13.33 1.40 18.92
C THR A 142 14.84 1.50 18.70
N GLY A 143 15.30 1.49 17.45
CA GLY A 143 16.71 1.57 17.11
C GLY A 143 16.90 2.03 15.67
N HIS A 144 18.15 2.16 15.23
CA HIS A 144 18.51 2.52 13.85
C HIS A 144 17.70 3.70 13.30
N GLU A 145 17.63 4.79 14.07
CA GLU A 145 16.81 5.94 13.73
C GLU A 145 17.29 6.62 12.44
N ARG A 146 16.33 6.97 11.58
CA ARG A 146 16.55 7.74 10.35
C ARG A 146 16.51 9.23 10.63
N ILE A 147 17.57 9.96 10.32
CA ILE A 147 17.59 11.40 10.62
C ILE A 147 16.73 12.18 9.62
N GLN A 148 16.87 11.87 8.34
CA GLN A 148 16.10 12.48 7.27
C GLN A 148 14.79 11.71 7.03
N PRO A 149 13.66 12.37 6.77
CA PRO A 149 12.42 11.70 6.37
C PRO A 149 12.48 11.21 4.91
N ILE A 150 11.57 10.32 4.52
CA ILE A 150 11.54 9.71 3.17
C ILE A 150 11.33 10.80 2.10
N SER A 151 10.42 11.73 2.37
CA SER A 151 10.14 12.87 1.48
C SER A 151 11.39 13.75 1.22
N SER A 152 12.25 13.90 2.22
CA SER A 152 13.50 14.66 2.11
C SER A 152 14.51 13.95 1.23
N ILE A 153 14.75 12.65 1.47
CA ILE A 153 15.66 11.86 0.64
C ILE A 153 15.21 11.84 -0.82
N HIS A 154 13.91 11.69 -1.08
CA HIS A 154 13.39 11.72 -2.44
C HIS A 154 13.64 13.06 -3.13
N THR A 155 13.33 14.17 -2.45
CA THR A 155 13.52 15.52 -2.99
C THR A 155 14.99 15.84 -3.25
N LEU A 156 15.88 15.49 -2.31
CA LEU A 156 17.32 15.70 -2.45
C LEU A 156 17.89 14.84 -3.58
N THR A 157 17.41 13.61 -3.74
CA THR A 157 17.82 12.75 -4.87
C THR A 157 17.44 13.42 -6.18
N ASP A 158 16.18 13.84 -6.34
CA ASP A 158 15.68 14.49 -7.55
C ASP A 158 16.44 15.79 -7.89
N GLN A 159 16.85 16.56 -6.89
CA GLN A 159 17.46 17.88 -7.09
C GLN A 159 18.99 17.85 -7.23
N GLU A 160 19.67 16.96 -6.50
CA GLU A 160 21.14 16.98 -6.39
C GLU A 160 21.81 15.81 -7.11
N ALA A 161 21.10 14.68 -7.28
CA ALA A 161 21.69 13.46 -7.80
C ALA A 161 21.33 13.17 -9.26
N LEU A 162 20.19 13.67 -9.74
CA LEU A 162 19.65 13.31 -11.05
C LEU A 162 19.85 14.40 -12.10
N SER A 163 20.01 13.98 -13.35
CA SER A 163 19.85 14.85 -14.52
C SER A 163 18.39 14.88 -15.00
N GLU A 164 18.03 15.85 -15.85
CA GLU A 164 16.67 16.02 -16.39
C GLU A 164 16.10 14.74 -17.05
N THR A 165 16.96 13.88 -17.59
CA THR A 165 16.53 12.67 -18.29
C THR A 165 16.31 11.45 -17.40
N GLU A 166 16.41 11.63 -16.08
CA GLU A 166 16.44 10.56 -15.08
C GLU A 166 15.39 10.84 -14.00
N ASP A 167 14.74 9.79 -13.54
CA ASP A 167 13.87 9.85 -12.36
C ASP A 167 14.36 8.82 -11.33
N ALA A 168 14.14 9.10 -10.04
CA ALA A 168 14.40 8.19 -8.94
C ALA A 168 13.10 7.58 -8.39
N THR A 169 13.21 6.36 -7.88
CA THR A 169 12.09 5.64 -7.24
C THR A 169 11.89 6.13 -5.81
N VAL A 170 10.70 5.90 -5.25
CA VAL A 170 10.42 6.34 -3.88
C VAL A 170 11.39 5.63 -2.92
N PRO A 171 12.15 6.35 -2.07
CA PRO A 171 13.12 5.73 -1.19
C PRO A 171 12.45 4.75 -0.23
N ARG A 172 13.09 3.59 -0.07
CA ARG A 172 12.68 2.56 0.88
C ARG A 172 13.76 2.40 1.93
N PHE A 173 13.36 2.16 3.18
CA PHE A 173 14.31 1.88 4.25
C PHE A 173 14.50 0.37 4.38
N VAL A 174 15.73 -0.08 4.15
CA VAL A 174 16.05 -1.50 4.09
C VAL A 174 17.36 -1.78 4.83
N ARG A 175 17.51 -3.01 5.29
CA ARG A 175 18.81 -3.52 5.74
C ARG A 175 19.62 -4.04 4.55
N ASN A 176 20.87 -3.62 4.40
CA ASN A 176 21.79 -4.12 3.38
C ASN A 176 22.38 -5.49 3.77
N SER A 177 23.25 -6.06 2.93
CA SER A 177 23.90 -7.35 3.20
C SER A 177 24.91 -7.31 4.37
N GLU A 178 25.42 -6.13 4.71
CA GLU A 178 26.35 -5.88 5.83
C GLU A 178 25.62 -5.68 7.17
N GLY A 179 24.29 -5.60 7.16
CA GLY A 179 23.47 -5.40 8.35
C GLY A 179 23.18 -3.93 8.69
N GLU A 180 23.68 -2.99 7.89
CA GLU A 180 23.39 -1.57 8.03
C GLU A 180 22.03 -1.20 7.45
N TYR A 181 21.39 -0.19 8.04
CA TYR A 181 20.09 0.29 7.59
C TYR A 181 20.24 1.54 6.72
N VAL A 182 19.80 1.42 5.47
CA VAL A 182 20.02 2.40 4.42
C VAL A 182 18.69 2.75 3.72
N TYR A 183 18.63 3.96 3.18
CA TYR A 183 17.67 4.34 2.18
C TYR A 183 18.11 3.85 0.81
N THR A 184 17.24 3.17 0.10
CA THR A 184 17.50 2.70 -1.27
C THR A 184 16.51 3.32 -2.24
N THR A 185 17.04 3.83 -3.34
CA THR A 185 16.27 4.29 -4.50
C THR A 185 16.97 3.82 -5.77
N ALA A 186 16.19 3.45 -6.78
CA ALA A 186 16.72 3.10 -8.10
C ALA A 186 16.55 4.26 -9.06
N ILE A 187 17.46 4.34 -10.03
CA ILE A 187 17.46 5.36 -11.07
C ILE A 187 17.17 4.72 -12.40
N GLY A 188 16.29 5.36 -13.16
CA GLY A 188 15.93 4.95 -14.50
C GLY A 188 15.60 6.14 -15.39
N PRO A 189 15.16 5.87 -16.64
CA PRO A 189 14.74 6.92 -17.55
C PRO A 189 13.55 7.71 -17.00
N SER A 190 13.58 9.03 -17.16
CA SER A 190 12.50 9.89 -16.66
C SER A 190 11.14 9.56 -17.28
N LYS A 191 10.09 9.70 -16.46
CA LYS A 191 8.68 9.48 -16.83
C LYS A 191 8.19 10.41 -17.93
N ALA A 192 8.87 11.55 -18.13
CA ALA A 192 8.57 12.51 -19.18
C ALA A 192 8.92 11.98 -20.58
N TYR A 193 9.94 11.13 -20.73
CA TYR A 193 10.47 10.73 -22.04
C TYR A 193 10.12 9.27 -22.39
N LYS A 194 8.96 9.06 -22.99
CA LYS A 194 8.43 7.71 -23.33
C LYS A 194 9.36 6.85 -24.18
N VAL A 195 10.09 7.44 -25.12
CA VAL A 195 11.06 6.72 -25.96
C VAL A 195 12.19 6.14 -25.11
N GLN A 196 12.67 6.90 -24.11
CA GLN A 196 13.71 6.42 -23.19
C GLN A 196 13.19 5.32 -22.26
N GLN A 197 11.95 5.42 -21.79
CA GLN A 197 11.30 4.38 -20.99
C GLN A 197 11.14 3.03 -21.74
N PHE A 198 11.16 3.06 -23.08
CA PHE A 198 11.12 1.85 -23.90
C PHE A 198 12.52 1.28 -24.17
N SER A 199 13.49 2.14 -24.46
CA SER A 199 14.84 1.73 -24.89
C SER A 199 15.80 1.44 -23.74
N LYS A 200 15.76 2.24 -22.66
CA LYS A 200 16.68 2.12 -21.52
C LYS A 200 16.17 1.15 -20.45
N ASP A 201 17.08 0.75 -19.57
CA ASP A 201 16.85 -0.09 -18.38
C ASP A 201 16.96 0.77 -17.12
N MET A 202 16.70 0.22 -15.93
CA MET A 202 17.13 0.87 -14.68
C MET A 202 18.61 0.55 -14.48
N TYR A 203 19.45 1.55 -14.24
CA TYR A 203 20.91 1.41 -14.38
C TYR A 203 21.71 1.76 -13.14
N GLU A 204 21.09 2.29 -12.09
CA GLU A 204 21.78 2.64 -10.86
C GLU A 204 20.86 2.46 -9.64
N VAL A 205 21.45 2.10 -8.51
CA VAL A 205 20.82 2.15 -7.19
C VAL A 205 21.65 3.04 -6.29
N ILE A 206 21.00 4.04 -5.70
CA ILE A 206 21.58 4.87 -4.65
C ILE A 206 21.22 4.26 -3.30
N HIS A 207 22.21 4.10 -2.42
CA HIS A 207 22.05 3.58 -1.07
C HIS A 207 22.68 4.52 -0.03
N ILE A 208 21.86 5.15 0.81
CA ILE A 208 22.32 6.20 1.75
C ILE A 208 22.05 5.73 3.19
N PRO A 209 23.05 5.68 4.07
CA PRO A 209 22.83 5.33 5.48
C PRO A 209 21.78 6.23 6.15
N GLY A 210 20.83 5.63 6.88
CA GLY A 210 19.73 6.36 7.51
C GLY A 210 20.16 7.34 8.61
N GLN A 211 21.33 7.10 9.21
CA GLN A 211 21.91 7.89 10.31
C GLN A 211 22.80 9.04 9.83
N LEU A 212 22.87 9.32 8.53
CA LEU A 212 23.57 10.50 8.04
C LEU A 212 22.69 11.75 8.18
N PRO A 213 23.14 12.81 8.88
CA PRO A 213 22.41 14.08 8.92
C PRO A 213 22.31 14.73 7.54
N SER A 214 23.41 14.71 6.78
CA SER A 214 23.47 15.19 5.41
C SER A 214 23.60 14.01 4.46
N PRO A 215 22.58 13.72 3.64
CA PRO A 215 22.69 12.75 2.55
C PRO A 215 23.85 13.11 1.62
N ASN A 216 24.54 12.10 1.12
CA ASN A 216 25.66 12.26 0.19
C ASN A 216 25.42 11.34 -1.02
N PHE A 217 25.47 11.91 -2.22
CA PHE A 217 25.20 11.22 -3.49
C PHE A 217 26.48 10.92 -4.28
N SER A 218 27.64 10.94 -3.62
CA SER A 218 28.93 10.59 -4.22
C SER A 218 28.97 9.13 -4.69
N SER A 219 29.96 8.80 -5.51
CA SER A 219 30.13 7.47 -6.12
C SER A 219 30.18 6.32 -5.11
N GLY A 220 30.55 6.56 -3.85
CA GLY A 220 30.57 5.53 -2.80
C GLY A 220 29.18 5.03 -2.39
N TYR A 221 28.12 5.81 -2.64
CA TYR A 221 26.73 5.47 -2.33
C TYR A 221 25.92 5.10 -3.58
N ARG A 222 26.60 4.90 -4.71
CA ARG A 222 26.01 4.62 -6.01
C ARG A 222 26.52 3.30 -6.56
N THR A 223 25.61 2.37 -6.79
CA THR A 223 25.94 1.10 -7.42
C THR A 223 25.30 1.01 -8.80
N LYS A 224 26.12 0.77 -9.82
CA LYS A 224 25.61 0.46 -11.16
C LYS A 224 24.93 -0.90 -11.16
N VAL A 225 23.74 -0.95 -11.74
CA VAL A 225 22.93 -2.17 -11.89
C VAL A 225 22.44 -2.28 -13.33
N ASP A 226 21.92 -3.44 -13.72
CA ASP A 226 21.20 -3.59 -14.99
C ASP A 226 19.88 -4.32 -14.75
N PHE A 227 18.83 -3.56 -14.41
CA PHE A 227 17.47 -4.10 -14.34
C PHE A 227 16.71 -3.80 -15.62
N GLU A 228 16.57 -4.85 -16.41
CA GLU A 228 15.76 -4.88 -17.62
C GLU A 228 14.24 -4.65 -17.36
N VAL A 229 13.82 -4.79 -16.11
CA VAL A 229 12.45 -4.56 -15.64
C VAL A 229 12.47 -3.48 -14.56
N GLY A 230 11.58 -2.50 -14.67
CA GLY A 230 11.49 -1.37 -13.75
C GLY A 230 10.14 -0.68 -13.81
N GLU A 231 9.77 0.01 -12.74
CA GLU A 231 8.49 0.71 -12.60
C GLU A 231 8.36 1.90 -13.57
N PHE A 232 9.48 2.48 -13.99
CA PHE A 232 9.52 3.56 -14.98
C PHE A 232 9.53 3.05 -16.42
N LEU A 233 9.70 1.75 -16.64
CA LEU A 233 9.77 1.22 -18.00
C LEU A 233 8.37 0.88 -18.51
N LEU A 234 8.23 0.76 -19.84
CA LEU A 234 6.93 0.52 -20.49
C LEU A 234 6.74 -0.94 -20.92
N LEU A 235 5.48 -1.32 -21.14
CA LEU A 235 5.08 -2.62 -21.69
C LEU A 235 5.64 -3.80 -20.88
N SER A 236 6.31 -4.76 -21.53
CA SER A 236 6.88 -5.94 -20.87
C SER A 236 8.05 -5.61 -19.93
N LYS A 237 8.65 -4.43 -20.05
CA LYS A 237 9.71 -3.95 -19.15
C LYS A 237 9.14 -3.36 -17.86
N ASN A 238 7.85 -3.02 -17.82
CA ASN A 238 7.24 -2.49 -16.62
C ASN A 238 7.15 -3.55 -15.52
N THR A 239 7.56 -3.25 -14.29
CA THR A 239 7.54 -4.19 -13.14
C THR A 239 6.17 -4.83 -12.94
N HIS A 240 5.09 -4.05 -12.88
CA HIS A 240 3.75 -4.59 -12.70
C HIS A 240 3.40 -5.57 -13.83
N THR A 241 3.67 -5.21 -15.08
CA THR A 241 3.41 -6.08 -16.24
C THR A 241 4.22 -7.37 -16.19
N ALA A 242 5.51 -7.28 -15.87
CA ALA A 242 6.40 -8.44 -15.80
C ALA A 242 5.97 -9.42 -14.70
N VAL A 243 5.61 -8.91 -13.52
CA VAL A 243 5.15 -9.73 -12.40
C VAL A 243 3.79 -10.37 -12.69
N VAL A 244 2.81 -9.61 -13.20
CA VAL A 244 1.49 -10.16 -13.52
C VAL A 244 1.54 -11.23 -14.60
N LYS A 245 2.45 -11.09 -15.58
CA LYS A 245 2.66 -12.12 -16.60
C LYS A 245 3.25 -13.40 -16.01
N ARG A 246 4.02 -13.30 -14.93
CA ARG A 246 4.64 -14.45 -14.26
C ARG A 246 3.67 -15.26 -13.41
N PHE A 247 2.54 -14.67 -13.03
CA PHE A 247 1.52 -15.34 -12.23
C PHE A 247 0.99 -16.61 -12.91
N ASP A 248 0.82 -17.65 -12.10
CA ASP A 248 -0.02 -18.79 -12.46
C ASP A 248 -1.51 -18.36 -12.55
N PRO A 249 -2.42 -19.21 -13.10
CA PRO A 249 -3.82 -18.84 -13.25
C PRO A 249 -4.54 -18.45 -11.94
N TRP A 250 -4.14 -19.01 -10.81
CA TRP A 250 -4.73 -18.71 -9.51
C TRP A 250 -4.20 -17.40 -8.94
N GLN A 251 -2.88 -17.20 -8.99
CA GLN A 251 -2.23 -15.94 -8.64
C GLN A 251 -2.77 -14.80 -9.49
N PHE A 252 -2.97 -15.01 -10.79
CA PHE A 252 -3.53 -14.01 -11.70
C PHE A 252 -4.91 -13.50 -11.25
N CYS A 253 -5.73 -14.39 -10.69
CA CYS A 253 -7.07 -14.06 -10.21
C CYS A 253 -7.12 -13.60 -8.75
N THR A 254 -6.02 -13.69 -7.99
CA THR A 254 -6.05 -13.45 -6.53
C THR A 254 -4.95 -12.53 -6.03
N MET A 255 -3.91 -12.25 -6.79
CA MET A 255 -2.76 -11.46 -6.35
C MET A 255 -2.58 -10.19 -7.17
N GLU A 256 -1.99 -9.18 -6.53
CA GLU A 256 -1.72 -7.87 -7.09
C GLU A 256 -0.32 -7.41 -6.62
N PRO A 257 0.58 -6.99 -7.53
CA PRO A 257 1.91 -6.53 -7.14
C PRO A 257 1.88 -5.09 -6.60
N SER A 258 2.73 -4.81 -5.61
CA SER A 258 2.96 -3.48 -5.06
C SER A 258 4.16 -2.78 -5.70
N ASP A 259 4.51 -1.59 -5.19
CA ASP A 259 5.74 -0.91 -5.56
C ASP A 259 6.97 -1.78 -5.22
N PRO A 260 8.00 -1.79 -6.10
CA PRO A 260 9.22 -2.54 -5.87
C PRO A 260 10.11 -1.91 -4.79
N ILE A 261 10.92 -2.76 -4.18
CA ILE A 261 11.96 -2.40 -3.22
C ILE A 261 13.29 -2.89 -3.78
N TYR A 262 14.29 -2.02 -3.82
CA TYR A 262 15.63 -2.39 -4.29
C TYR A 262 16.49 -2.70 -3.08
N MET A 263 17.01 -3.92 -3.00
CA MET A 263 17.80 -4.37 -1.85
C MET A 263 18.78 -5.46 -2.25
N GLN A 264 19.76 -5.73 -1.40
CA GLN A 264 20.72 -6.81 -1.63
C GLN A 264 20.16 -8.16 -1.18
N ASN A 265 20.44 -9.22 -1.95
CA ASN A 265 20.12 -10.59 -1.59
C ASN A 265 21.21 -11.19 -0.66
N ASP A 266 21.07 -12.48 -0.30
CA ASP A 266 22.04 -13.21 0.55
C ASP A 266 23.45 -13.29 -0.05
N LYS A 267 23.63 -12.99 -1.34
CA LYS A 267 24.92 -12.95 -2.05
C LYS A 267 25.49 -11.53 -2.18
N GLY A 268 24.82 -10.52 -1.63
CA GLY A 268 25.18 -9.11 -1.81
C GLY A 268 24.79 -8.52 -3.17
N GLU A 269 24.07 -9.26 -4.02
CA GLU A 269 23.63 -8.77 -5.33
C GLU A 269 22.34 -7.95 -5.19
N TRP A 270 22.26 -6.82 -5.89
CA TRP A 270 21.05 -6.02 -5.95
C TRP A 270 19.93 -6.77 -6.68
N VAL A 271 18.77 -6.83 -6.04
CA VAL A 271 17.53 -7.41 -6.55
C VAL A 271 16.36 -6.45 -6.34
N GLN A 272 15.34 -6.59 -7.18
CA GLN A 272 14.06 -5.90 -7.03
C GLN A 272 13.08 -6.85 -6.34
N VAL A 273 12.62 -6.49 -5.14
CA VAL A 273 11.66 -7.24 -4.34
C VAL A 273 10.29 -6.56 -4.43
N VAL A 274 9.32 -7.25 -5.01
CA VAL A 274 7.96 -6.74 -5.22
C VAL A 274 7.03 -7.43 -4.24
N GLY A 275 6.48 -6.70 -3.27
CA GLY A 275 5.45 -7.21 -2.37
C GLY A 275 4.18 -7.60 -3.13
N LEU A 276 3.51 -8.67 -2.68
CA LEU A 276 2.27 -9.15 -3.31
C LEU A 276 1.11 -9.05 -2.32
N THR A 277 0.05 -8.34 -2.72
CA THR A 277 -1.25 -8.36 -2.03
C THR A 277 -2.06 -9.53 -2.54
N LYS A 278 -2.48 -10.44 -1.65
CA LYS A 278 -3.35 -11.58 -1.96
C LYS A 278 -4.76 -11.33 -1.44
N TRP A 279 -5.76 -11.46 -2.30
CA TRP A 279 -7.17 -11.33 -1.96
C TRP A 279 -7.74 -12.68 -1.51
N VAL A 280 -8.14 -12.76 -0.24
CA VAL A 280 -8.70 -13.97 0.40
C VAL A 280 -10.14 -13.73 0.81
N GLY A 281 -10.96 -14.78 0.76
CA GLY A 281 -12.39 -14.73 1.08
C GLY A 281 -13.28 -14.78 -0.18
N LEU A 282 -14.47 -15.35 -0.03
CA LEU A 282 -15.48 -15.41 -1.09
C LEU A 282 -16.55 -14.33 -0.88
N ILE A 283 -17.14 -14.28 0.32
CA ILE A 283 -18.20 -13.33 0.70
C ILE A 283 -17.58 -11.97 1.08
N PHE A 284 -16.53 -12.00 1.89
CA PHE A 284 -15.82 -10.83 2.39
C PHE A 284 -14.37 -10.87 1.92
N PRO A 285 -14.08 -10.47 0.66
CA PRO A 285 -12.71 -10.37 0.15
C PRO A 285 -11.91 -9.38 1.00
N ARG A 286 -10.69 -9.76 1.38
CA ARG A 286 -9.75 -8.92 2.14
C ARG A 286 -8.32 -9.08 1.62
N PRO A 287 -7.50 -8.02 1.66
CA PRO A 287 -6.09 -8.09 1.30
C PRO A 287 -5.29 -8.72 2.46
N VAL A 288 -4.44 -9.69 2.13
CA VAL A 288 -3.44 -10.27 3.03
C VAL A 288 -2.09 -10.32 2.32
N PHE A 289 -1.00 -10.51 3.06
CA PHE A 289 0.32 -10.63 2.45
C PHE A 289 0.45 -11.96 1.69
N GLY A 290 0.71 -11.88 0.38
CA GLY A 290 0.86 -13.02 -0.52
C GLY A 290 2.28 -13.58 -0.63
N GLY A 291 3.27 -12.84 -0.14
CA GLY A 291 4.69 -13.09 -0.34
C GLY A 291 5.30 -12.01 -1.23
N VAL A 292 6.42 -12.35 -1.87
CA VAL A 292 7.15 -11.41 -2.75
C VAL A 292 7.47 -12.06 -4.09
N MET A 293 7.61 -11.23 -5.13
CA MET A 293 8.23 -11.59 -6.39
C MET A 293 9.62 -10.95 -6.44
N VAL A 294 10.67 -11.76 -6.58
CA VAL A 294 12.05 -11.29 -6.64
C VAL A 294 12.53 -11.27 -8.07
N ILE A 295 12.96 -10.11 -8.55
CA ILE A 295 13.47 -9.89 -9.91
C ILE A 295 14.97 -9.62 -9.80
N GLU A 296 15.75 -10.51 -10.39
CA GLU A 296 17.19 -10.37 -10.51
C GLU A 296 17.57 -9.48 -11.70
N GLN A 297 18.79 -8.95 -11.66
CA GLN A 297 19.39 -8.21 -12.78
C GLN A 297 19.45 -9.06 -14.05
N ARG A 298 19.68 -8.40 -15.20
CA ARG A 298 19.79 -9.08 -16.49
C ARG A 298 20.90 -10.13 -16.46
N LYS A 299 20.57 -11.34 -16.89
CA LYS A 299 21.54 -12.40 -17.17
C LYS A 299 21.77 -12.53 -18.68
N PRO A 300 22.94 -13.02 -19.13
CA PRO A 300 23.19 -13.28 -20.55
C PRO A 300 22.19 -14.26 -21.20
N SER A 301 21.55 -15.12 -20.40
CA SER A 301 20.53 -16.07 -20.84
C SER A 301 19.13 -15.46 -21.04
N ASP A 302 18.91 -14.23 -20.57
CA ASP A 302 17.57 -13.63 -20.56
C ASP A 302 17.10 -13.30 -21.98
N SER A 303 15.94 -13.83 -22.36
CA SER A 303 15.35 -13.60 -23.67
C SER A 303 14.25 -12.54 -23.62
N PHE A 304 14.23 -11.65 -24.61
CA PHE A 304 13.12 -10.72 -24.82
C PHE A 304 11.77 -11.45 -24.92
N ALA A 305 11.73 -12.59 -25.62
CA ALA A 305 10.52 -13.36 -25.83
C ALA A 305 9.99 -13.94 -24.50
N GLU A 306 10.88 -14.43 -23.65
CA GLU A 306 10.52 -14.93 -22.32
C GLU A 306 9.84 -13.84 -21.49
N ARG A 307 10.46 -12.67 -21.36
CA ARG A 307 9.86 -11.55 -20.64
C ARG A 307 8.52 -11.11 -21.25
N LEU A 308 8.42 -11.07 -22.58
CA LEU A 308 7.20 -10.67 -23.28
C LEU A 308 6.03 -11.64 -22.99
N PHE A 309 6.29 -12.95 -22.97
CA PHE A 309 5.24 -13.97 -22.87
C PHE A 309 5.03 -14.52 -21.48
N LEU A 310 6.07 -14.68 -20.68
CA LEU A 310 6.07 -15.34 -19.37
C LEU A 310 6.34 -14.36 -18.22
N GLY A 311 6.75 -13.13 -18.50
CA GLY A 311 7.12 -12.17 -17.45
C GLY A 311 8.50 -12.44 -16.86
N LYS A 312 8.79 -11.89 -15.68
CA LYS A 312 10.06 -12.08 -14.98
C LYS A 312 9.82 -12.12 -13.47
N GLY A 313 10.64 -12.90 -12.77
CA GLY A 313 10.67 -12.98 -11.31
C GLY A 313 10.48 -14.38 -10.75
N THR A 314 10.95 -14.54 -9.52
CA THR A 314 10.85 -15.75 -8.71
C THR A 314 9.91 -15.48 -7.54
N PHE A 315 8.82 -16.25 -7.46
CA PHE A 315 7.84 -16.11 -6.39
C PHE A 315 8.31 -16.80 -5.12
N ILE A 316 8.32 -16.04 -4.02
CA ILE A 316 8.55 -16.55 -2.66
C ILE A 316 7.26 -16.33 -1.87
N PRO A 317 6.57 -17.40 -1.46
CA PRO A 317 5.31 -17.26 -0.73
C PRO A 317 5.55 -16.73 0.69
N ALA A 318 4.52 -16.09 1.27
CA ALA A 318 4.61 -15.41 2.57
C ALA A 318 5.13 -16.30 3.71
N ASP A 319 4.81 -17.60 3.70
CA ASP A 319 5.23 -18.59 4.69
C ASP A 319 6.71 -18.97 4.59
N ARG A 320 7.36 -18.73 3.45
CA ARG A 320 8.78 -19.00 3.23
C ARG A 320 9.68 -17.78 3.32
N ILE A 321 9.13 -16.59 3.56
CA ILE A 321 9.92 -15.34 3.69
C ILE A 321 11.00 -15.49 4.76
N THR A 322 10.68 -16.15 5.87
CA THR A 322 11.62 -16.38 6.97
C THR A 322 12.78 -17.30 6.60
N GLU A 323 12.67 -18.11 5.54
CA GLU A 323 13.74 -19.00 5.07
C GLU A 323 14.88 -18.21 4.39
N HIS A 324 14.59 -17.00 3.92
CA HIS A 324 15.54 -16.11 3.23
C HIS A 324 16.06 -15.02 4.19
N ALA A 325 17.36 -15.03 4.49
CA ALA A 325 17.93 -14.15 5.51
C ALA A 325 17.82 -12.66 5.14
N TYR A 326 18.02 -12.32 3.86
CA TYR A 326 17.88 -10.96 3.37
C TYR A 326 16.46 -10.40 3.50
N LEU A 327 15.41 -11.23 3.42
CA LEU A 327 14.00 -10.82 3.54
C LEU A 327 13.51 -10.82 5.00
N ARG A 328 14.08 -11.68 5.85
CA ARG A 328 13.69 -11.79 7.25
C ARG A 328 13.94 -10.47 8.00
N GLY A 329 12.88 -9.92 8.59
CA GLY A 329 12.89 -8.69 9.36
C GLY A 329 12.91 -7.40 8.54
N GLN A 330 12.63 -7.45 7.23
CA GLN A 330 12.55 -6.29 6.33
C GLN A 330 11.12 -5.76 6.20
N ASP A 331 10.97 -4.53 5.68
CA ASP A 331 9.67 -3.97 5.29
C ASP A 331 9.30 -4.30 3.83
N VAL A 332 8.88 -5.54 3.58
CA VAL A 332 8.51 -6.06 2.25
C VAL A 332 7.00 -6.24 2.03
N MET A 333 6.20 -6.10 3.08
CA MET A 333 4.76 -6.19 3.02
C MET A 333 4.15 -4.93 2.38
N PRO A 334 3.19 -5.06 1.44
CA PRO A 334 2.53 -3.91 0.85
C PRO A 334 1.87 -3.00 1.88
N ARG A 335 2.01 -1.68 1.71
CA ARG A 335 1.41 -0.67 2.60
C ARG A 335 -0.11 -0.81 2.69
N GLU A 336 -0.79 -1.16 1.59
CA GLU A 336 -2.23 -1.40 1.58
C GLU A 336 -2.65 -2.51 2.57
N VAL A 337 -1.88 -3.61 2.63
CA VAL A 337 -2.14 -4.71 3.58
C VAL A 337 -1.95 -4.23 5.01
N THR A 338 -0.83 -3.57 5.31
CA THR A 338 -0.54 -3.06 6.67
C THR A 338 -1.59 -2.05 7.14
N ARG A 339 -2.03 -1.16 6.26
CA ARG A 339 -3.07 -0.17 6.56
C ARG A 339 -4.42 -0.84 6.78
N TYR A 340 -4.78 -1.82 5.94
CA TYR A 340 -6.04 -2.56 6.10
C TYR A 340 -6.07 -3.35 7.42
N ILE A 341 -4.92 -3.91 7.85
CA ILE A 341 -4.78 -4.49 9.20
C ILE A 341 -5.06 -3.42 10.26
N ALA A 342 -4.40 -2.27 10.20
CA ALA A 342 -4.53 -1.21 11.20
C ALA A 342 -5.97 -0.65 11.27
N GLU A 343 -6.62 -0.42 10.14
CA GLU A 343 -8.01 0.07 10.08
C GLU A 343 -9.01 -0.95 10.66
N SER A 344 -8.73 -2.25 10.60
CA SER A 344 -9.60 -3.28 11.19
C SER A 344 -9.73 -3.16 12.72
N PHE A 345 -8.77 -2.52 13.40
CA PHE A 345 -8.81 -2.33 14.85
C PHE A 345 -9.94 -1.44 15.34
N ARG A 346 -10.64 -0.74 14.45
CA ARG A 346 -11.89 -0.05 14.78
C ARG A 346 -12.98 -0.96 15.38
N PHE A 347 -12.88 -2.27 15.11
CA PHE A 347 -13.79 -3.29 15.65
C PHE A 347 -13.36 -3.83 17.03
N ARG A 348 -12.40 -3.20 17.72
CA ARG A 348 -11.92 -3.66 19.04
C ARG A 348 -12.99 -3.75 20.13
N ARG A 349 -14.07 -2.98 20.01
CA ARG A 349 -15.23 -3.02 20.92
C ARG A 349 -16.42 -3.80 20.33
N GLY A 350 -16.23 -4.54 19.24
CA GLY A 350 -17.24 -5.39 18.62
C GLY A 350 -17.76 -4.86 17.28
N PHE A 351 -18.71 -5.61 16.69
CA PHE A 351 -19.22 -5.33 15.35
C PHE A 351 -19.92 -3.98 15.25
N MET A 352 -20.71 -3.59 16.25
CA MET A 352 -21.48 -2.35 16.19
C MET A 352 -20.62 -1.11 16.41
N ALA A 353 -19.45 -1.24 17.07
CA ALA A 353 -18.64 -0.13 17.55
C ALA A 353 -18.32 0.97 16.51
N PRO A 354 -18.05 0.65 15.22
CA PRO A 354 -17.82 1.65 14.18
C PRO A 354 -19.04 1.96 13.29
N MET A 355 -20.28 1.67 13.72
CA MET A 355 -21.47 1.92 12.90
C MET A 355 -21.74 3.41 12.67
N PRO A 356 -22.33 3.79 11.53
CA PRO A 356 -22.78 5.16 11.32
C PRO A 356 -23.71 5.63 12.45
N GLY A 357 -23.30 6.66 13.18
CA GLY A 357 -24.07 7.21 14.32
C GLY A 357 -23.77 6.57 15.68
N TYR A 358 -22.88 5.58 15.76
CA TYR A 358 -22.43 4.96 17.01
C TYR A 358 -20.95 4.58 16.91
N HIS A 359 -20.12 5.23 17.74
CA HIS A 359 -18.65 5.18 17.66
C HIS A 359 -17.99 4.80 19.00
N GLU A 360 -18.57 3.84 19.73
CA GLU A 360 -18.07 3.48 21.07
C GLU A 360 -16.69 2.81 21.00
N GLY A 361 -15.66 3.54 21.44
CA GLY A 361 -14.27 3.09 21.37
C GLY A 361 -13.77 2.86 19.93
N ASP A 362 -14.43 3.49 18.94
CA ASP A 362 -13.99 3.50 17.54
C ASP A 362 -12.67 4.28 17.43
N ILE A 363 -11.71 3.66 16.77
CA ILE A 363 -10.36 4.20 16.57
C ILE A 363 -10.01 4.12 15.08
N ARG A 364 -9.15 5.05 14.65
CA ARG A 364 -8.77 5.22 13.25
C ARG A 364 -7.26 5.41 13.11
N VAL A 365 -6.77 5.15 11.91
CA VAL A 365 -5.50 5.72 11.47
C VAL A 365 -5.72 7.22 11.27
N PRO A 366 -5.04 8.09 12.03
CA PRO A 366 -5.29 9.53 11.96
C PRO A 366 -4.81 10.11 10.63
N LYS A 367 -5.53 11.13 10.15
CA LYS A 367 -5.09 11.93 9.02
C LYS A 367 -4.08 12.96 9.53
N LEU A 368 -2.83 12.86 9.08
CA LEU A 368 -1.77 13.80 9.47
C LEU A 368 -1.93 15.14 8.75
N PRO A 369 -1.38 16.23 9.30
CA PRO A 369 -1.35 17.54 8.65
C PRO A 369 -0.73 17.50 7.25
N GLU A 370 -1.11 18.46 6.43
CA GLU A 370 -0.65 18.53 5.04
C GLU A 370 0.89 18.64 4.94
N GLY A 371 1.46 17.88 3.99
CA GLY A 371 2.89 17.80 3.75
C GLY A 371 3.60 16.67 4.50
N GLN A 372 2.97 16.08 5.52
CA GLN A 372 3.59 15.02 6.31
C GLN A 372 3.55 13.64 5.65
N ASP A 373 4.57 12.84 5.95
CA ASP A 373 4.64 11.44 5.59
C ASP A 373 3.54 10.66 6.32
N PRO A 374 2.61 9.99 5.60
CA PRO A 374 1.50 9.28 6.22
C PRO A 374 1.94 7.96 6.89
N GLN A 375 1.18 7.53 7.91
CA GLN A 375 1.36 6.20 8.51
C GLN A 375 1.10 5.07 7.46
N PRO A 376 1.82 3.94 7.49
CA PRO A 376 2.71 3.49 8.56
C PRO A 376 4.06 4.21 8.59
N PHE A 377 4.57 4.38 9.80
CA PHE A 377 5.99 4.73 9.99
C PHE A 377 6.81 3.44 10.04
N VAL A 378 7.82 3.34 9.18
CA VAL A 378 8.75 2.20 9.21
C VAL A 378 9.78 2.46 10.31
N VAL A 379 9.79 1.57 11.31
CA VAL A 379 10.65 1.68 12.49
C VAL A 379 11.33 0.35 12.79
N TYR A 380 12.59 0.39 13.21
CA TYR A 380 13.23 -0.77 13.80
C TYR A 380 12.84 -0.84 15.29
N ALA A 381 12.44 -2.02 15.74
CA ALA A 381 12.14 -2.25 17.15
C ALA A 381 12.54 -3.66 17.59
N VAL A 382 12.83 -3.80 18.88
CA VAL A 382 13.09 -5.07 19.56
C VAL A 382 11.92 -5.35 20.49
N LEU A 383 11.17 -6.43 20.23
CA LEU A 383 9.99 -6.82 21.02
C LEU A 383 10.26 -8.13 21.73
N SER A 384 10.02 -8.19 23.05
CA SER A 384 9.87 -9.43 23.86
C SER A 384 10.86 -10.55 23.50
N ASP A 385 12.16 -10.30 23.69
CA ASP A 385 13.27 -11.25 23.44
C ASP A 385 13.44 -11.72 21.98
N THR A 386 12.78 -11.07 21.02
CA THR A 386 12.96 -11.38 19.60
C THR A 386 14.11 -10.58 18.97
N VAL A 387 14.73 -11.14 17.93
CA VAL A 387 15.67 -10.39 17.08
C VAL A 387 14.96 -9.17 16.49
N GLY A 388 15.61 -8.01 16.60
CA GLY A 388 15.06 -6.75 16.12
C GLY A 388 14.81 -6.75 14.61
N ARG A 389 13.75 -6.05 14.20
CA ARG A 389 13.23 -6.06 12.83
C ARG A 389 12.53 -4.77 12.48
N LEU A 390 12.27 -4.56 11.19
CA LEU A 390 11.44 -3.47 10.71
C LEU A 390 9.95 -3.77 10.91
N TYR A 391 9.25 -2.82 11.52
CA TYR A 391 7.82 -2.82 11.73
C TYR A 391 7.17 -1.64 11.01
N ASN A 392 5.97 -1.89 10.51
CA ASN A 392 5.03 -0.84 10.15
C ASN A 392 4.29 -0.43 11.42
N TYR A 393 4.65 0.73 11.96
CA TYR A 393 4.01 1.29 13.14
C TYR A 393 2.78 2.13 12.77
N PHE A 394 1.70 1.90 13.51
CA PHE A 394 0.52 2.77 13.50
C PHE A 394 0.22 3.27 14.90
N GLY A 395 0.04 4.59 15.03
CA GLY A 395 -0.52 5.22 16.22
C GLY A 395 -1.99 5.51 15.96
N LEU A 396 -2.88 4.68 16.48
CA LEU A 396 -4.33 4.83 16.30
C LEU A 396 -4.89 5.82 17.30
N GLU A 397 -5.77 6.68 16.81
CA GLU A 397 -6.42 7.74 17.58
C GLU A 397 -7.94 7.55 17.54
N PRO A 398 -8.72 8.15 18.45
CA PRO A 398 -10.17 8.10 18.41
C PRO A 398 -10.76 8.53 17.05
N HIS A 399 -11.93 7.99 16.73
CA HIS A 399 -12.65 8.34 15.51
C HIS A 399 -12.92 9.84 15.39
N GLU A 400 -13.28 10.48 16.50
CA GLU A 400 -13.52 11.92 16.56
C GLU A 400 -12.22 12.71 16.33
N GLU A 401 -12.14 13.48 15.24
CA GLU A 401 -10.88 14.12 14.82
C GLU A 401 -10.34 15.18 15.78
N THR A 402 -11.19 15.71 16.67
CA THR A 402 -10.82 16.66 17.72
C THR A 402 -10.03 15.99 18.85
N LYS A 403 -10.19 14.67 19.03
CA LYS A 403 -9.54 13.89 20.08
C LYS A 403 -8.27 13.26 19.53
N LYS A 404 -7.13 13.91 19.79
CA LYS A 404 -5.83 13.51 19.26
C LYS A 404 -4.96 12.73 20.27
N GLY A 405 -5.59 11.96 21.14
CA GLY A 405 -4.89 11.08 22.07
C GLY A 405 -4.52 9.76 21.40
N LEU A 406 -3.34 9.23 21.68
CA LEU A 406 -2.92 7.92 21.24
C LEU A 406 -3.71 6.86 22.01
N SER A 407 -4.55 6.10 21.31
CA SER A 407 -5.36 5.03 21.90
C SER A 407 -4.67 3.68 21.82
N VAL A 408 -4.07 3.36 20.68
CA VAL A 408 -3.40 2.06 20.45
C VAL A 408 -2.14 2.27 19.63
N SER A 409 -1.04 1.68 20.08
CA SER A 409 0.16 1.50 19.24
C SER A 409 0.16 0.10 18.64
N LEU A 410 0.27 0.03 17.31
CA LEU A 410 0.37 -1.22 16.58
C LEU A 410 1.76 -1.36 15.97
N PHE A 411 2.41 -2.49 16.21
CA PHE A 411 3.63 -2.90 15.52
C PHE A 411 3.32 -4.11 14.66
N ILE A 412 3.27 -3.89 13.35
CA ILE A 412 2.99 -4.93 12.36
C ILE A 412 4.33 -5.32 11.71
N PRO A 413 4.80 -6.59 11.83
CA PRO A 413 6.04 -7.02 11.19
C PRO A 413 6.04 -6.72 9.69
N GLY A 414 7.07 -6.03 9.20
CA GLY A 414 7.18 -5.65 7.79
C GLY A 414 7.36 -6.83 6.85
N ASP A 415 7.77 -7.99 7.36
CA ASP A 415 8.07 -9.20 6.59
C ASP A 415 6.90 -10.21 6.58
N GLY A 416 5.77 -9.83 7.17
CA GLY A 416 4.58 -10.67 7.23
C GLY A 416 4.66 -11.82 8.23
N MET A 417 5.64 -11.82 9.15
CA MET A 417 5.65 -12.75 10.27
C MET A 417 4.35 -12.64 11.08
N ARG A 418 3.91 -13.78 11.63
CA ARG A 418 2.65 -13.89 12.38
C ARG A 418 2.79 -13.20 13.74
N GLY A 419 1.79 -12.41 14.11
CA GLY A 419 1.74 -11.70 15.40
C GLY A 419 1.76 -10.19 15.19
N ILE A 420 0.61 -9.56 15.38
CA ILE A 420 0.47 -8.10 15.40
C ILE A 420 0.56 -7.68 16.86
N TYR A 421 1.56 -6.89 17.18
CA TYR A 421 1.79 -6.49 18.55
C TYR A 421 1.01 -5.23 18.85
N VAL A 422 0.24 -5.29 19.94
CA VAL A 422 -0.77 -4.29 20.30
C VAL A 422 -0.46 -3.78 21.70
N ILE A 423 -0.40 -2.46 21.83
CA ILE A 423 -0.26 -1.78 23.11
C ILE A 423 -1.46 -0.86 23.28
N ASP A 424 -2.28 -1.14 24.29
CA ASP A 424 -3.53 -0.43 24.54
C ASP A 424 -3.34 0.65 25.62
N HIS A 425 -3.07 1.86 25.16
CA HIS A 425 -2.85 3.03 26.01
C HIS A 425 -4.12 3.51 26.73
N THR A 426 -5.30 3.02 26.33
CA THR A 426 -6.55 3.41 27.01
C THR A 426 -6.72 2.76 28.39
N THR A 427 -5.93 1.74 28.70
CA THR A 427 -6.02 0.96 29.95
C THR A 427 -4.95 1.31 30.98
N SER A 428 -3.87 1.97 30.56
CA SER A 428 -2.72 2.30 31.42
C SER A 428 -3.00 3.42 32.42
N GLY A 429 -4.10 4.17 32.26
CA GLY A 429 -4.42 5.35 33.08
C GLY A 429 -3.61 6.60 32.72
N THR A 430 -2.60 6.49 31.85
CA THR A 430 -1.79 7.60 31.34
C THR A 430 -2.28 8.02 29.96
N ALA A 431 -2.57 9.30 29.78
CA ALA A 431 -2.95 9.85 28.48
C ALA A 431 -1.70 10.09 27.62
N TYR A 432 -1.60 9.39 26.49
CA TYR A 432 -0.53 9.60 25.52
C TYR A 432 -0.99 10.51 24.37
N LEU A 433 -0.10 11.38 23.91
CA LEU A 433 -0.29 12.26 22.76
C LEU A 433 -0.22 11.43 21.46
N GLY A 434 -1.20 11.61 20.60
CA GLY A 434 -1.22 11.01 19.26
C GLY A 434 -0.31 11.75 18.28
N SER A 435 0.17 11.04 17.27
CA SER A 435 1.03 11.58 16.22
C SER A 435 0.44 12.82 15.53
N SER A 436 -0.89 12.92 15.41
CA SER A 436 -1.56 14.04 14.72
C SER A 436 -1.58 15.36 15.53
N ALA A 437 -1.24 15.30 16.82
CA ALA A 437 -1.15 16.47 17.70
C ALA A 437 0.27 16.98 17.89
N VAL A 438 1.28 16.13 17.72
CA VAL A 438 2.69 16.47 17.95
C VAL A 438 3.13 17.68 17.14
N SER A 439 2.70 17.79 15.89
CA SER A 439 3.10 18.92 15.04
C SER A 439 2.63 20.26 15.58
N ALA A 440 1.44 20.31 16.19
CA ALA A 440 0.95 21.53 16.84
C ALA A 440 1.80 21.88 18.07
N LYS A 441 2.26 20.87 18.83
CA LYS A 441 3.15 21.07 19.98
C LYS A 441 4.52 21.59 19.57
N ILE A 442 5.08 21.06 18.49
CA ILE A 442 6.34 21.54 17.92
C ILE A 442 6.21 23.02 17.51
N ILE A 443 5.15 23.37 16.79
CA ILE A 443 4.87 24.76 16.38
C ILE A 443 4.70 25.68 17.59
N GLU A 444 3.95 25.22 18.60
CA GLU A 444 3.71 25.95 19.85
C GLU A 444 5.02 26.21 20.63
N SER A 445 5.96 25.25 20.60
CA SER A 445 7.24 25.35 21.31
C SER A 445 8.17 26.45 20.80
N ARG A 446 8.05 26.84 19.52
CA ARG A 446 8.83 27.92 18.90
C ARG A 446 7.97 28.78 17.99
N LYS A 447 7.22 29.71 18.57
CA LYS A 447 6.30 30.61 17.84
C LYS A 447 7.01 31.58 16.88
N GLU A 448 8.28 31.89 17.13
CA GLU A 448 9.09 32.81 16.32
C GLU A 448 9.65 32.17 15.03
N TYR A 449 9.50 30.85 14.88
CA TYR A 449 10.00 30.12 13.72
C TYR A 449 9.09 30.33 12.48
N ASP A 450 9.67 30.35 11.27
CA ASP A 450 8.90 30.49 10.04
C ASP A 450 8.22 29.17 9.63
N TRP A 451 7.07 28.90 10.27
CA TRP A 451 6.20 27.76 9.97
C TRP A 451 5.41 27.90 8.66
N SER A 452 5.48 29.06 8.00
CA SER A 452 4.89 29.21 6.66
C SER A 452 5.70 28.45 5.61
N ARG A 453 7.01 28.29 5.84
CA ARG A 453 7.93 27.56 4.96
C ARG A 453 8.38 26.23 5.53
N SER A 454 8.34 26.07 6.84
CA SER A 454 8.87 24.88 7.52
C SER A 454 7.79 24.10 8.23
N TYR A 455 7.98 22.80 8.36
CA TYR A 455 7.04 21.93 9.06
C TYR A 455 7.72 20.61 9.48
N PRO A 456 7.22 19.91 10.51
CA PRO A 456 7.68 18.56 10.83
C PRO A 456 7.17 17.57 9.78
N ALA A 457 8.06 16.92 9.02
CA ALA A 457 7.66 16.04 7.90
C ALA A 457 7.23 14.65 8.33
N GLU A 458 7.94 14.03 9.25
CA GLU A 458 7.64 12.68 9.76
C GLU A 458 7.60 12.76 11.29
N THR A 459 6.65 12.09 11.93
CA THR A 459 6.50 12.07 13.40
C THR A 459 6.33 10.64 13.86
N ARG A 460 7.44 9.93 14.02
CA ARG A 460 7.45 8.48 14.27
C ARG A 460 7.80 8.18 15.73
N PRO A 461 7.44 6.99 16.26
CA PRO A 461 7.74 6.68 17.65
C PRO A 461 9.25 6.55 17.85
N PHE A 462 9.72 7.14 18.94
CA PHE A 462 11.07 6.98 19.47
C PHE A 462 10.94 6.47 20.90
N ILE A 463 11.26 5.21 21.10
CA ILE A 463 11.09 4.55 22.39
C ILE A 463 12.47 4.18 22.91
N ARG A 464 12.82 4.71 24.08
CA ARG A 464 14.10 4.46 24.74
C ARG A 464 13.91 4.23 26.22
N GLU A 465 14.85 3.51 26.80
CA GLU A 465 15.04 3.51 28.24
C GLU A 465 15.71 4.82 28.64
N VAL A 466 15.03 5.59 29.49
CA VAL A 466 15.50 6.90 29.93
C VAL A 466 15.16 7.07 31.41
N GLY A 467 16.16 7.36 32.24
CA GLY A 467 15.98 7.40 33.70
C GLY A 467 15.47 6.06 34.30
N GLY A 468 15.91 4.92 33.75
CA GLY A 468 15.57 3.58 34.24
C GLY A 468 14.13 3.12 33.94
N ARG A 469 13.40 3.83 33.07
CA ARG A 469 12.07 3.43 32.58
C ARG A 469 12.02 3.51 31.06
N VAL A 470 11.30 2.59 30.42
CA VAL A 470 11.03 2.69 28.98
C VAL A 470 9.95 3.74 28.75
N ARG A 471 10.26 4.76 27.94
CA ARG A 471 9.38 5.90 27.67
C ARG A 471 9.12 6.05 26.17
N LEU A 472 7.90 6.45 25.83
CA LEU A 472 7.49 6.75 24.46
C LEU A 472 7.65 8.24 24.19
N PHE A 473 8.42 8.56 23.16
CA PHE A 473 8.52 9.88 22.57
C PHE A 473 8.14 9.83 21.09
N TRP A 474 7.94 11.01 20.51
CA TRP A 474 7.77 11.19 19.08
C TRP A 474 8.97 11.92 18.51
N LEU A 475 9.65 11.28 17.57
CA LEU A 475 10.77 11.86 16.83
C LEU A 475 10.25 12.53 15.56
N SER A 476 10.57 13.82 15.42
CA SER A 476 10.22 14.60 14.24
C SER A 476 11.39 15.36 13.67
N THR A 477 11.50 15.34 12.34
CA THR A 477 12.49 16.13 11.58
C THR A 477 11.79 17.32 10.95
N ILE A 478 12.28 18.52 11.22
CA ILE A 478 11.81 19.76 10.61
C ILE A 478 12.42 19.87 9.22
N VAL A 479 11.56 20.12 8.24
CA VAL A 479 11.94 20.28 6.84
C VAL A 479 11.38 21.58 6.28
N THR A 480 12.04 22.10 5.25
CA THR A 480 11.58 23.24 4.48
C THR A 480 10.81 22.76 3.26
N ARG A 481 9.68 23.40 2.94
CA ARG A 481 8.93 23.17 1.69
C ARG A 481 9.81 23.48 0.48
N ALA A 482 9.87 22.54 -0.47
CA ALA A 482 10.67 22.68 -1.68
C ALA A 482 9.78 22.82 -2.92
N GLY A 483 9.67 24.05 -3.44
CA GLY A 483 8.83 24.38 -4.60
C GLY A 483 7.32 24.35 -4.32
N ASP A 484 6.53 24.43 -5.38
CA ASP A 484 5.06 24.59 -5.31
C ASP A 484 4.30 23.25 -5.21
N GLY A 485 5.02 22.12 -5.13
CA GLY A 485 4.43 20.78 -5.13
C GLY A 485 4.24 20.19 -3.73
N HIS A 486 3.06 19.62 -3.46
CA HIS A 486 2.80 18.88 -2.22
C HIS A 486 3.81 17.72 -2.04
N GLY A 487 4.34 17.56 -0.82
CA GLY A 487 5.20 16.42 -0.44
C GLY A 487 6.68 16.54 -0.85
N ARG A 488 7.09 17.66 -1.46
CA ARG A 488 8.51 17.96 -1.68
C ARG A 488 9.06 18.77 -0.51
N SER A 489 10.13 18.25 0.09
CA SER A 489 10.68 18.80 1.32
C SER A 489 12.18 18.63 1.37
N ILE A 490 12.88 19.54 2.01
CA ILE A 490 14.33 19.44 2.21
C ILE A 490 14.59 19.58 3.71
N GLY A 491 15.18 18.56 4.33
CA GLY A 491 15.64 18.63 5.72
C GLY A 491 16.91 19.45 5.91
N GLY A 492 17.61 19.80 4.82
CA GLY A 492 18.88 20.52 4.85
C GLY A 492 20.06 19.63 5.26
N SER A 493 21.27 20.19 5.23
CA SER A 493 22.52 19.48 5.59
C SER A 493 22.67 19.25 7.10
N LEU A 494 22.01 20.08 7.91
CA LEU A 494 21.91 19.94 9.37
C LEU A 494 20.43 19.98 9.77
N PRO A 495 19.73 18.84 9.65
CA PRO A 495 18.31 18.78 9.95
C PRO A 495 18.04 19.11 11.42
N GLU A 496 16.98 19.88 11.65
CA GLU A 496 16.52 20.18 12.99
C GLU A 496 15.63 19.04 13.48
N ILE A 497 16.05 18.42 14.58
CA ILE A 497 15.40 17.25 15.15
C ILE A 497 14.70 17.66 16.44
N THR A 498 13.48 17.19 16.60
CA THR A 498 12.69 17.38 17.81
C THR A 498 12.25 16.03 18.37
N ILE A 499 12.26 15.93 19.69
CA ILE A 499 11.76 14.77 20.43
C ILE A 499 10.64 15.28 21.33
N THR A 500 9.41 14.83 21.08
CA THR A 500 8.24 15.24 21.86
C THR A 500 7.87 14.14 22.82
N ASP A 501 7.83 14.43 24.12
CA ASP A 501 7.36 13.49 25.13
C ASP A 501 5.88 13.18 24.92
N ALA A 502 5.53 11.89 24.84
CA ALA A 502 4.17 11.50 24.55
C ALA A 502 3.23 11.70 25.74
N VAL A 503 3.73 11.80 26.98
CA VAL A 503 2.88 11.96 28.17
C VAL A 503 2.57 13.44 28.44
N HIS A 504 3.60 14.27 28.54
CA HIS A 504 3.47 15.69 28.90
C HIS A 504 3.31 16.61 27.68
N GLY A 505 3.70 16.14 26.49
CA GLY A 505 3.68 16.93 25.25
C GLY A 505 4.81 17.97 25.16
N ASN A 506 5.82 17.87 26.03
CA ASN A 506 7.00 18.72 26.02
C ASN A 506 7.87 18.43 24.80
N VAL A 507 8.35 19.49 24.13
CA VAL A 507 9.15 19.39 22.92
C VAL A 507 10.60 19.72 23.24
N ILE A 508 11.48 18.74 23.01
CA ILE A 508 12.93 18.82 23.21
C ILE A 508 13.56 19.05 21.84
N TRP A 509 14.34 20.12 21.71
CA TRP A 509 15.04 20.45 20.47
C TRP A 509 16.48 19.93 20.55
N ILE A 510 16.80 18.96 19.72
CA ILE A 510 18.13 18.35 19.73
C ILE A 510 19.15 19.36 19.17
N PRO A 511 20.27 19.60 19.89
CA PRO A 511 21.35 20.43 19.38
C PRO A 511 21.84 19.94 18.02
N LYS A 512 22.12 20.86 17.09
CA LYS A 512 22.47 20.54 15.70
C LYS A 512 23.71 19.65 15.60
N GLU A 513 24.64 19.82 16.53
CA GLU A 513 25.89 19.05 16.62
C GLU A 513 25.63 17.58 16.97
N LEU A 514 24.50 17.29 17.63
CA LEU A 514 24.10 15.95 18.06
C LEU A 514 23.13 15.29 17.08
N ALA A 515 22.72 15.96 15.99
CA ALA A 515 21.76 15.42 15.02
C ALA A 515 22.21 14.06 14.47
N GLY A 516 23.51 13.85 14.28
CA GLY A 516 24.10 12.59 13.80
C GLY A 516 24.35 11.52 14.87
N SER A 517 23.97 11.76 16.13
CA SER A 517 24.31 10.88 17.24
C SER A 517 23.08 10.53 18.08
N PRO A 518 22.19 9.63 17.57
CA PRO A 518 20.96 9.26 18.27
C PRO A 518 21.16 8.76 19.70
N ASP A 519 22.29 8.11 19.99
CA ASP A 519 22.61 7.61 21.32
C ASP A 519 22.78 8.73 22.35
N ARG A 520 23.26 9.91 21.91
CA ARG A 520 23.46 11.09 22.75
C ARG A 520 22.18 11.90 22.95
N TRP A 521 21.12 11.61 22.21
CA TRP A 521 19.83 12.28 22.41
C TRP A 521 19.24 11.94 23.77
N VAL A 522 19.51 10.73 24.28
CA VAL A 522 19.05 10.29 25.60
C VAL A 522 19.58 11.22 26.70
N GLU A 523 20.86 11.62 26.65
CA GLU A 523 21.46 12.57 27.60
C GLU A 523 20.73 13.93 27.62
N VAL A 524 20.34 14.42 26.43
CA VAL A 524 19.60 15.68 26.29
C VAL A 524 18.19 15.54 26.85
N ILE A 525 17.51 14.43 26.55
CA ILE A 525 16.16 14.14 27.05
C ILE A 525 16.17 14.06 28.58
N GLU A 526 17.11 13.32 29.18
CA GLU A 526 17.22 13.20 30.64
C GLU A 526 17.35 14.56 31.30
N LYS A 527 18.25 15.39 30.78
CA LYS A 527 18.50 16.73 31.32
C LYS A 527 17.27 17.64 31.22
N GLU A 528 16.54 17.64 30.11
CA GLU A 528 15.38 18.50 29.93
C GLU A 528 14.13 17.99 30.67
N MET A 529 13.99 16.67 30.79
CA MET A 529 12.80 16.04 31.37
C MET A 529 12.91 15.71 32.86
N GLU A 530 14.10 15.77 33.46
CA GLU A 530 14.33 15.42 34.87
C GLU A 530 13.34 16.12 35.83
N SER A 531 13.08 17.41 35.58
CA SER A 531 12.16 18.21 36.39
C SER A 531 10.71 17.72 36.33
N PHE A 532 10.28 17.20 35.18
CA PHE A 532 8.91 16.68 34.99
C PHE A 532 8.77 15.30 35.64
N TRP A 533 9.77 14.43 35.50
CA TRP A 533 9.71 13.07 36.05
C TRP A 533 9.85 13.00 37.57
N LYS A 534 10.51 13.96 38.21
CA LYS A 534 10.54 14.05 39.69
C LYS A 534 9.15 14.22 40.31
N HIS A 535 8.17 14.65 39.52
CA HIS A 535 6.79 14.85 39.94
C HIS A 535 5.85 13.74 39.43
N GLU A 536 6.38 12.71 38.75
CA GLU A 536 5.61 11.52 38.43
C GLU A 536 5.42 10.66 39.70
N PRO A 537 4.22 10.11 39.93
CA PRO A 537 3.94 9.24 41.07
C PRO A 537 4.69 7.91 41.04
#